data_AF-A0A9X4YG84-F1
#
_entry.id   AF-A0A9X4YG84-F1
#
_cell.length_a   1.000
_cell.length_b   1.000
_cell.length_c   1.000
_cell.angle_alpha   90.00
_cell.angle_beta   90.00
_cell.angle_gamma   90.00
#
_symmetry.space_group_name_H-M   'P 1'
#
loop_
_entity.id
_entity.type
_entity.pdbx_description
1 polymer ?
#
loop_
_entity_poly.entity_id
_entity_poly.type
_entity_poly.pdbx_seq_one_letter_code
_entity_poly.pdbx_strand_id
1 'polypeptide(L)'
;MDVTPPVQRRNVEDNRVDILIHEFYVASSLYLHEDQLNWQKLHHLLYVNVGLGAVAGFALENGAGPVTALGSETIFVLLGVIGILVALAFGTALWFGTLYLQNRKAALAALEAHLAEYGGEAVVNLPAHLQMISSRFARVSPTVWVLRLFPVMLALVWAGLVGTVLL
;
A
#
# COMPACT_ATOMS: atom_id res chain seq x y z
N MET A 1 40.27 40.32 -29.35
CA MET A 1 38.90 40.55 -28.83
C MET A 1 38.53 39.31 -28.07
N ASP A 2 38.60 39.39 -26.74
CA ASP A 2 38.31 38.27 -25.86
C ASP A 2 36.79 38.21 -25.66
N VAL A 3 36.13 37.27 -26.33
CA VAL A 3 34.68 37.09 -26.27
C VAL A 3 34.40 36.01 -25.25
N THR A 4 34.65 36.31 -23.98
CA THR A 4 34.10 35.50 -22.89
C THR A 4 32.59 35.73 -22.88
N PRO A 5 31.75 34.70 -23.07
CA PRO A 5 30.31 34.86 -22.97
C PRO A 5 29.96 35.38 -21.57
N PRO A 6 28.92 36.23 -21.44
CA PRO A 6 28.51 36.73 -20.13
C PRO A 6 28.17 35.53 -19.25
N VAL A 7 28.80 35.45 -18.08
CA VAL A 7 28.43 34.48 -17.04
C VAL A 7 26.98 34.76 -16.68
N GLN A 8 26.07 33.97 -17.25
CA GLN A 8 24.64 34.06 -16.98
C GLN A 8 24.45 33.67 -15.53
N ARG A 9 24.37 34.68 -14.64
CA ARG A 9 24.01 34.46 -13.24
C ARG A 9 22.58 33.91 -13.27
N ARG A 10 22.43 32.58 -13.13
CA ARG A 10 21.13 31.97 -12.86
C ARG A 10 20.51 32.72 -11.69
N ASN A 11 19.33 33.29 -11.90
CA ASN A 11 18.64 34.00 -10.83
C ASN A 11 18.32 33.00 -9.71
N VAL A 12 18.34 33.47 -8.47
CA VAL A 12 18.04 32.62 -7.30
C VAL A 12 16.63 32.02 -7.41
N GLU A 13 15.71 32.71 -8.09
CA GLU A 13 14.35 32.23 -8.37
C GLU A 13 14.33 31.04 -9.34
N ASP A 14 15.11 31.07 -10.42
CA ASP A 14 15.21 29.94 -11.37
C ASP A 14 15.71 28.68 -10.66
N ASN A 15 16.68 28.82 -9.74
CA ASN A 15 17.18 27.71 -8.94
C ASN A 15 16.11 27.17 -7.97
N ARG A 16 15.24 28.03 -7.43
CA ARG A 16 14.16 27.60 -6.52
C ARG A 16 13.08 26.82 -7.27
N VAL A 17 12.70 27.26 -8.46
CA VAL A 17 11.73 26.55 -9.31
C VAL A 17 12.30 25.20 -9.73
N ASP A 18 13.57 25.14 -10.15
CA ASP A 18 14.25 23.87 -10.49
C ASP A 18 14.24 22.89 -9.30
N ILE A 19 14.50 23.38 -8.08
CA ILE A 19 14.45 22.56 -6.85
C ILE A 19 13.04 22.05 -6.59
N LEU A 20 12.02 22.90 -6.67
CA LEU A 20 10.61 22.52 -6.45
C LEU A 20 10.13 21.48 -7.46
N ILE A 21 10.51 21.61 -8.73
CA ILE A 21 10.21 20.62 -9.78
C ILE A 21 10.90 19.30 -9.44
N HIS A 22 12.18 19.33 -9.05
CA HIS A 22 12.91 18.12 -8.67
C HIS A 22 12.25 17.42 -7.46
N GLU A 23 11.89 18.17 -6.42
CA GLU A 23 11.19 17.65 -5.25
C GLU A 23 9.82 17.06 -5.61
N PHE A 24 9.08 17.67 -6.54
CA PHE A 24 7.83 17.14 -7.04
C PHE A 24 8.02 15.79 -7.76
N TYR A 25 9.05 15.65 -8.60
CA TYR A 25 9.38 14.37 -9.24
C TYR A 25 9.79 13.29 -8.22
N VAL A 26 10.61 13.65 -7.23
CA VAL A 26 10.99 12.72 -6.16
C VAL A 26 9.78 12.32 -5.33
N ALA A 27 8.91 13.26 -4.96
CA ALA A 27 7.72 12.97 -4.18
C ALA A 27 6.71 12.09 -4.95
N SER A 28 6.56 12.31 -6.25
CA SER A 28 5.64 11.53 -7.10
C SER A 28 6.16 10.11 -7.33
N SER A 29 7.46 9.94 -7.57
CA SER A 29 8.07 8.61 -7.67
C SER A 29 7.98 7.82 -6.37
N LEU A 30 8.19 8.46 -5.22
CA LEU A 30 8.00 7.84 -3.90
C LEU A 30 6.54 7.43 -3.64
N TYR A 31 5.59 8.26 -4.04
CA TYR A 31 4.16 7.93 -3.95
C TYR A 31 3.82 6.69 -4.79
N LEU A 32 4.27 6.65 -6.06
CA LEU A 32 4.04 5.51 -6.95
C LEU A 32 4.68 4.23 -6.41
N HIS A 33 5.92 4.33 -5.93
CA HIS A 33 6.63 3.20 -5.34
C HIS A 33 5.88 2.61 -4.13
N GLU A 34 5.39 3.47 -3.23
CA GLU A 34 4.64 3.01 -2.05
C GLU A 34 3.30 2.37 -2.44
N ASP A 35 2.58 2.91 -3.42
CA ASP A 35 1.34 2.31 -3.91
C ASP A 35 1.59 0.90 -4.46
N GLN A 36 2.60 0.75 -5.33
CA GLN A 36 3.02 -0.54 -5.87
C GLN A 36 3.43 -1.52 -4.77
N LEU A 37 4.20 -1.06 -3.78
CA LEU A 37 4.64 -1.87 -2.65
C LEU A 37 3.45 -2.37 -1.82
N ASN A 38 2.42 -1.55 -1.61
CA ASN A 38 1.20 -1.97 -0.92
C ASN A 38 0.42 -3.02 -1.70
N TRP A 39 0.29 -2.90 -3.01
CA TRP A 39 -0.30 -3.95 -3.84
C TRP A 39 0.51 -5.25 -3.83
N GLN A 40 1.84 -5.16 -3.84
CA GLN A 40 2.71 -6.33 -3.71
C GLN A 40 2.53 -7.03 -2.36
N LYS A 41 2.42 -6.29 -1.24
CA LYS A 41 2.10 -6.85 0.09
C LYS A 41 0.78 -7.64 0.04
N LEU A 42 -0.26 -7.10 -0.60
CA LEU A 42 -1.53 -7.80 -0.76
C LEU A 42 -1.40 -9.09 -1.59
N HIS A 43 -0.67 -9.05 -2.69
CA HIS A 43 -0.41 -10.26 -3.51
C HIS A 43 0.36 -11.33 -2.74
N HIS A 44 1.39 -10.95 -1.98
CA HIS A 44 2.11 -11.89 -1.13
C HIS A 44 1.21 -12.51 -0.06
N LEU A 45 0.34 -11.69 0.56
CA LEU A 45 -0.65 -12.21 1.51
C LEU A 45 -1.56 -13.26 0.84
N LEU A 46 -2.05 -12.99 -0.37
CA LEU A 46 -2.84 -13.95 -1.14
C LEU A 46 -2.08 -15.25 -1.41
N TYR A 47 -0.84 -15.17 -1.88
CA TYR A 47 -0.03 -16.37 -2.16
C TYR A 47 0.21 -17.22 -0.92
N VAL A 48 0.54 -16.59 0.22
CA VAL A 48 0.71 -17.32 1.48
C VAL A 48 -0.60 -17.98 1.90
N ASN A 49 -1.75 -17.30 1.77
CA ASN A 49 -3.04 -17.87 2.14
C ASN A 49 -3.47 -19.02 1.24
N VAL A 50 -3.22 -18.94 -0.07
CA VAL A 50 -3.45 -20.05 -1.00
C VAL A 50 -2.58 -21.24 -0.63
N GLY A 51 -1.31 -21.02 -0.30
CA GLY A 51 -0.40 -22.07 0.18
C GLY A 51 -0.89 -22.74 1.47
N LEU A 52 -1.28 -21.94 2.47
CA LEU A 52 -1.84 -22.45 3.73
C LEU A 52 -3.15 -23.22 3.49
N GLY A 53 -4.02 -22.72 2.61
CA GLY A 53 -5.26 -23.40 2.24
C GLY A 53 -5.02 -24.73 1.53
N ALA A 54 -4.01 -24.81 0.65
CA ALA A 54 -3.62 -26.06 0.01
C ALA A 54 -3.09 -27.09 1.04
N VAL A 55 -2.28 -26.65 2.01
CA VAL A 55 -1.82 -27.52 3.10
C VAL A 55 -2.99 -28.01 3.96
N ALA A 56 -3.94 -27.14 4.29
CA ALA A 56 -5.15 -27.52 5.02
C ALA A 56 -5.99 -28.54 4.24
N GLY A 57 -6.21 -28.32 2.93
CA GLY A 57 -6.93 -29.25 2.06
C GLY A 57 -6.25 -30.62 1.97
N PHE A 58 -4.92 -30.64 1.82
CA PHE A 58 -4.15 -31.87 1.82
C PHE A 58 -4.25 -32.62 3.15
N ALA A 59 -4.19 -31.91 4.28
CA ALA A 59 -4.33 -32.48 5.62
C ALA A 59 -5.75 -33.03 5.87
N LEU A 60 -6.79 -32.41 5.28
CA LEU A 60 -8.16 -32.92 5.33
C LEU A 60 -8.32 -34.23 4.56
N GLU A 61 -7.76 -34.31 3.34
CA GLU A 61 -7.91 -35.48 2.45
C GLU A 61 -7.12 -36.70 2.93
N ASN A 62 -5.90 -36.49 3.41
CA ASN A 62 -4.97 -37.58 3.76
C ASN A 62 -4.94 -37.90 5.27
N GLY A 63 -5.62 -37.09 6.08
CA GLY A 63 -5.51 -37.12 7.53
C GLY A 63 -4.14 -36.71 8.06
N ALA A 64 -3.99 -36.68 9.38
CA ALA A 64 -2.68 -36.64 10.02
C ALA A 64 -2.03 -38.01 9.79
N GLY A 65 -1.30 -38.17 8.69
CA GLY A 65 -0.65 -39.43 8.35
C GLY A 65 0.26 -39.95 9.49
N PRO A 66 0.77 -41.19 9.39
CA PRO A 66 1.58 -41.83 10.44
C PRO A 66 2.89 -41.08 10.78
N VAL A 67 3.25 -40.05 10.01
CA VAL A 67 4.46 -39.23 10.17
C VAL A 67 4.27 -38.09 11.20
N THR A 68 3.04 -37.74 11.57
CA THR A 68 2.78 -36.72 12.60
C THR A 68 2.19 -37.35 13.84
N ALA A 69 2.94 -37.35 14.94
CA ALA A 69 2.42 -37.71 16.28
C ALA A 69 1.36 -36.70 16.81
N LEU A 70 1.05 -35.67 16.02
CA LEU A 70 0.06 -34.64 16.32
C LEU A 70 -1.29 -35.06 15.71
N GLY A 71 -2.36 -34.94 16.49
CA GLY A 71 -3.72 -35.14 15.99
C GLY A 71 -4.08 -34.12 14.90
N SER A 72 -5.00 -34.50 14.00
CA SER A 72 -5.48 -33.64 12.91
C SER A 72 -6.01 -32.29 13.42
N GLU A 73 -6.72 -32.29 14.54
CA GLU A 73 -7.20 -31.07 15.22
C GLU A 73 -6.06 -30.10 15.55
N THR A 74 -4.94 -30.62 16.08
CA THR A 74 -3.76 -29.80 16.39
C THR A 74 -3.18 -29.16 15.14
N ILE A 75 -3.14 -29.88 14.01
CA ILE A 75 -2.66 -29.35 12.74
C ILE A 75 -3.55 -28.20 12.25
N PHE A 76 -4.87 -28.35 12.30
CA PHE A 76 -5.79 -27.27 11.88
C PHE A 76 -5.74 -26.06 12.79
N VAL A 77 -5.60 -26.25 14.11
CA VAL A 77 -5.40 -25.15 15.05
C VAL A 77 -4.10 -24.41 14.73
N LEU A 78 -3.00 -25.13 14.49
CA LEU A 78 -1.71 -24.51 14.12
C LEU A 78 -1.81 -23.72 12.81
N LEU A 79 -2.41 -24.31 11.77
CA LEU A 79 -2.61 -23.63 10.48
C LEU A 79 -3.48 -22.38 10.64
N GLY A 80 -4.56 -22.47 11.43
CA GLY A 80 -5.43 -21.34 11.71
C GLY A 80 -4.73 -20.22 12.48
N VAL A 81 -3.95 -20.54 13.51
CA VAL A 81 -3.16 -19.55 14.25
C VAL A 81 -2.12 -18.89 13.35
N ILE A 82 -1.40 -19.65 12.52
CA ILE A 82 -0.43 -19.11 11.55
C ILE A 82 -1.16 -18.18 10.56
N GLY A 83 -2.29 -18.62 10.02
CA GLY A 83 -3.11 -17.83 9.10
C GLY A 83 -3.57 -16.50 9.69
N ILE A 84 -4.05 -16.51 10.95
CA ILE A 84 -4.41 -15.28 11.70
C ILE A 84 -3.19 -14.37 11.83
N LEU A 85 -2.05 -14.89 12.31
CA LEU A 85 -0.85 -14.08 12.55
C LEU A 85 -0.33 -13.43 11.26
N VAL A 86 -0.25 -14.20 10.17
CA VAL A 86 0.15 -13.69 8.86
C VAL A 86 -0.82 -12.60 8.39
N ALA A 87 -2.13 -12.86 8.46
CA ALA A 87 -3.15 -11.89 8.04
C ALA A 87 -3.07 -10.58 8.85
N LEU A 88 -2.88 -10.65 10.16
CA LEU A 88 -2.72 -9.48 11.03
C LEU A 88 -1.42 -8.72 10.77
N ALA A 89 -0.30 -9.42 10.54
CA ALA A 89 0.99 -8.80 10.23
C ALA A 89 0.92 -8.01 8.91
N PHE A 90 0.39 -8.62 7.84
CA PHE A 90 0.18 -7.94 6.57
C PHE A 90 -0.87 -6.83 6.68
N GLY A 91 -1.95 -7.05 7.44
CA GLY A 91 -2.97 -6.02 7.70
C GLY A 91 -2.39 -4.78 8.36
N THR A 92 -1.53 -4.96 9.36
CA THR A 92 -0.83 -3.86 10.03
C THR A 92 0.11 -3.14 9.06
N ALA A 93 0.89 -3.89 8.28
CA ALA A 93 1.80 -3.32 7.28
C ALA A 93 1.07 -2.51 6.20
N LEU A 94 -0.09 -3.00 5.73
CA LEU A 94 -0.95 -2.31 4.76
C LEU A 94 -1.63 -1.08 5.38
N TRP A 95 -2.03 -1.16 6.65
CA TRP A 95 -2.60 -0.03 7.36
C TRP A 95 -1.62 1.15 7.42
N PHE A 96 -0.39 0.90 7.91
CA PHE A 96 0.63 1.95 7.95
C PHE A 96 1.10 2.37 6.55
N GLY A 97 1.20 1.46 5.60
CA GLY A 97 1.52 1.79 4.20
C GLY A 97 0.50 2.74 3.58
N THR A 98 -0.80 2.51 3.79
CA THR A 98 -1.85 3.41 3.28
C THR A 98 -1.87 4.77 3.99
N LEU A 99 -1.57 4.83 5.29
CA LEU A 99 -1.40 6.11 6.00
C LEU A 99 -0.21 6.91 5.45
N TYR A 100 0.92 6.22 5.23
CA TYR A 100 2.10 6.82 4.65
C TYR A 100 1.84 7.34 3.21
N LEU A 101 1.11 6.57 2.40
CA LEU A 101 0.68 6.96 1.06
C LEU A 101 -0.20 8.23 1.07
N GLN A 102 -1.14 8.32 2.00
CA GLN A 102 -1.99 9.51 2.18
C GLN A 102 -1.17 10.75 2.54
N ASN A 103 -0.20 10.61 3.44
CA ASN A 103 0.70 11.71 3.81
C ASN A 103 1.55 12.17 2.62
N ARG A 104 2.04 11.25 1.79
CA ARG A 104 2.79 11.57 0.57
C ARG A 104 1.93 12.29 -0.47
N LYS A 105 0.68 11.88 -0.64
CA LYS A 105 -0.28 12.59 -1.49
C LYS A 105 -0.53 14.02 -1.00
N ALA A 106 -0.65 14.21 0.32
CA ALA A 106 -0.81 15.54 0.91
C ALA A 106 0.44 16.42 0.69
N ALA A 107 1.64 15.85 0.82
CA ALA A 107 2.89 16.56 0.54
C ALA A 107 3.00 16.97 -0.94
N LEU A 108 2.63 16.08 -1.88
CA LEU A 108 2.55 16.41 -3.30
C LEU A 108 1.59 17.57 -3.58
N ALA A 109 0.39 17.52 -3.00
CA ALA A 109 -0.58 18.60 -3.11
C ALA A 109 -0.05 19.94 -2.55
N ALA A 110 0.77 19.90 -1.49
CA ALA A 110 1.41 21.09 -0.94
C ALA A 110 2.49 21.64 -1.89
N LEU A 111 3.30 20.77 -2.50
CA LEU A 111 4.30 21.17 -3.50
C LEU A 111 3.64 21.79 -4.74
N GLU A 112 2.53 21.21 -5.21
CA GLU A 112 1.75 21.81 -6.32
C GLU A 112 1.25 23.22 -6.00
N ALA A 113 0.80 23.45 -4.77
CA ALA A 113 0.34 24.78 -4.36
C ALA A 113 1.47 25.82 -4.45
N HIS A 114 2.71 25.46 -4.12
CA HIS A 114 3.86 26.34 -4.28
C HIS A 114 4.25 26.50 -5.76
N LEU A 115 4.19 25.43 -6.56
CA LEU A 115 4.44 25.51 -8.01
C LEU A 115 3.39 26.38 -8.73
N ALA A 116 2.16 26.42 -8.24
CA ALA A 116 1.11 27.28 -8.78
C ALA A 116 1.44 28.78 -8.65
N GLU A 117 2.20 29.18 -7.62
CA GLU A 117 2.70 30.56 -7.47
C GLU A 117 3.64 30.96 -8.61
N TYR A 118 4.26 29.98 -9.28
CA TYR A 118 5.15 30.14 -10.43
C TYR A 118 4.48 29.82 -11.77
N GLY A 119 3.14 29.68 -11.79
CA GLY A 119 2.37 29.37 -13.01
C GLY A 119 2.24 27.88 -13.32
N GLY A 120 2.59 26.99 -12.39
CA GLY A 120 2.34 25.55 -12.53
C GLY A 120 0.85 25.20 -12.52
N GLU A 121 0.47 24.17 -13.27
CA GLU A 121 -0.91 23.65 -13.27
C GLU A 121 -1.12 22.58 -12.19
N ALA A 122 -2.33 22.54 -11.63
CA ALA A 122 -2.69 21.56 -10.60
C ALA A 122 -3.05 20.20 -11.22
N VAL A 123 -2.30 19.16 -10.87
CA VAL A 123 -2.47 17.79 -11.39
C VAL A 123 -3.05 16.85 -10.34
N VAL A 124 -2.62 16.97 -9.08
CA VAL A 124 -3.08 16.16 -7.95
C VAL A 124 -4.33 16.78 -7.30
N ASN A 125 -4.33 18.10 -7.10
CA ASN A 125 -5.50 18.84 -6.61
C ASN A 125 -6.26 19.49 -7.77
N LEU A 126 -6.99 18.68 -8.54
CA LEU A 126 -7.81 19.22 -9.63
C LEU A 126 -8.79 20.28 -9.09
N PRO A 127 -8.89 21.44 -9.74
CA PRO A 127 -9.85 22.47 -9.33
C PRO A 127 -11.28 21.92 -9.38
N ALA A 128 -12.15 22.40 -8.50
CA ALA A 128 -13.48 21.83 -8.25
C ALA A 128 -14.35 21.67 -9.51
N HIS A 129 -14.13 22.49 -10.53
CA HIS A 129 -14.86 22.41 -11.81
C HIS A 129 -14.39 21.25 -12.73
N LEU A 130 -13.20 20.70 -12.51
CA LEU A 130 -12.67 19.52 -13.22
C LEU A 130 -12.83 18.23 -12.41
N GLN A 131 -13.34 18.31 -11.18
CA GLN A 131 -13.59 17.14 -10.33
C GLN A 131 -14.86 16.42 -10.82
N MET A 132 -14.69 15.43 -11.72
CA MET A 132 -15.79 14.55 -12.14
C MET A 132 -16.22 13.57 -11.04
N ILE A 133 -15.37 13.38 -10.04
CA ILE A 133 -15.57 12.47 -8.91
C ILE A 133 -15.73 13.32 -7.64
N SER A 134 -16.68 12.96 -6.78
CA SER A 134 -16.90 13.60 -5.47
C SER A 134 -15.58 13.91 -4.75
N SER A 135 -15.48 15.13 -4.21
CA SER A 135 -14.27 15.64 -3.54
C SER A 135 -13.79 14.76 -2.37
N ARG A 136 -14.65 13.89 -1.81
CA ARG A 136 -14.25 12.88 -0.81
C ARG A 136 -13.44 11.73 -1.42
N PHE A 137 -13.86 11.20 -2.57
CA PHE A 137 -13.16 10.11 -3.25
C PHE A 137 -11.92 10.59 -3.99
N ALA A 138 -11.90 11.85 -4.41
CA ALA A 138 -10.69 12.50 -4.90
C ALA A 138 -9.60 12.57 -3.81
N ARG A 139 -9.97 12.71 -2.52
CA ARG A 139 -9.03 12.73 -1.38
C ARG A 139 -8.61 11.32 -0.98
N VAL A 140 -9.55 10.41 -0.76
CA VAL A 140 -9.30 9.04 -0.32
C VAL A 140 -9.82 8.05 -1.35
N SER A 141 -8.91 7.33 -2.01
CA SER A 141 -9.29 6.28 -2.95
C SER A 141 -10.08 5.18 -2.23
N PRO A 142 -11.23 4.74 -2.76
CA PRO A 142 -11.96 3.58 -2.25
C PRO A 142 -11.09 2.31 -2.14
N THR A 143 -10.05 2.18 -2.96
CA THR A 143 -9.12 1.04 -2.96
C THR A 143 -8.37 0.87 -1.64
N VAL A 144 -8.20 1.95 -0.85
CA VAL A 144 -7.60 1.88 0.49
C VAL A 144 -8.40 0.98 1.42
N TRP A 145 -9.74 0.95 1.27
CA TRP A 145 -10.59 0.06 2.06
C TRP A 145 -10.37 -1.40 1.69
N VAL A 146 -10.15 -1.71 0.42
CA VAL A 146 -9.83 -3.07 -0.02
C VAL A 146 -8.52 -3.53 0.62
N LEU A 147 -7.47 -2.72 0.55
CA LEU A 147 -6.17 -3.03 1.17
C LEU A 147 -6.27 -3.26 2.68
N ARG A 148 -7.16 -2.56 3.38
CA ARG A 148 -7.31 -2.64 4.84
C ARG A 148 -8.26 -3.75 5.30
N LEU A 149 -9.38 -3.95 4.60
CA LEU A 149 -10.41 -4.92 4.99
C LEU A 149 -10.04 -6.34 4.58
N PHE A 150 -9.33 -6.52 3.47
CA PHE A 150 -9.02 -7.85 2.97
C PHE A 150 -8.21 -8.72 3.97
N PRO A 151 -7.15 -8.21 4.61
CA PRO A 151 -6.42 -8.98 5.63
C PRO A 151 -7.29 -9.31 6.86
N VAL A 152 -8.20 -8.41 7.25
CA VAL A 152 -9.14 -8.66 8.35
C VAL A 152 -10.09 -9.80 8.00
N MET A 153 -10.63 -9.80 6.78
CA MET A 153 -11.50 -10.88 6.30
C MET A 153 -10.77 -12.22 6.30
N LEU A 154 -9.52 -12.27 5.87
CA LEU A 154 -8.72 -13.51 5.93
C LEU A 154 -8.45 -13.97 7.36
N ALA A 155 -8.13 -13.05 8.28
CA ALA A 155 -7.97 -13.38 9.69
C ALA A 155 -9.26 -13.99 10.28
N LEU A 156 -10.42 -13.47 9.90
CA LEU A 156 -11.72 -14.01 10.32
C LEU A 156 -11.99 -15.40 9.74
N VAL A 157 -11.60 -15.67 8.49
CA VAL A 157 -11.71 -17.01 7.88
C VAL A 157 -10.90 -18.03 8.67
N TRP A 158 -9.65 -17.71 9.00
CA TRP A 158 -8.80 -18.59 9.81
C TRP A 158 -9.29 -18.72 11.25
N ALA A 159 -9.80 -17.64 11.86
CA ALA A 159 -10.43 -17.71 13.17
C ALA A 159 -11.68 -18.60 13.17
N GLY A 160 -12.47 -18.56 12.09
CA GLY A 160 -13.60 -19.46 11.87
C GLY A 160 -13.15 -20.92 11.85
N LEU A 161 -12.07 -21.24 11.12
CA LEU A 161 -11.50 -22.59 11.10
C LEU A 161 -11.08 -23.06 12.50
N VAL A 162 -10.33 -22.23 13.24
CA VAL A 162 -9.94 -22.56 14.63
C VAL A 162 -11.17 -22.79 15.51
N GLY A 163 -12.18 -21.92 15.38
CA GLY A 163 -13.45 -22.06 16.11
C GLY A 163 -14.17 -23.37 15.81
N THR A 164 -14.23 -23.78 14.54
CA THR A 164 -14.88 -25.05 14.14
C THR A 164 -14.14 -26.30 14.61
N VAL A 165 -12.85 -26.19 14.93
CA VAL A 165 -12.05 -27.33 15.41
C VAL A 165 -12.08 -27.45 16.93
N LEU A 166 -12.28 -26.33 17.64
CA LEU A 166 -12.29 -26.29 19.11
C LEU A 166 -13.67 -26.46 19.73
N LEU A 167 -14.75 -26.31 18.96
CA LEU A 167 -16.16 -26.41 19.38
C LEU A 167 -16.78 -27.71 18.89
#